data_AF-A0A3A9F467-F1
#
_entry.id   AF-A0A3A9F467-F1
#
_cell.length_a   1.000
_cell.length_b   1.000
_cell.length_c   1.000
_cell.angle_alpha   90.00
_cell.angle_beta   90.00
_cell.angle_gamma   90.00
#
_symmetry.space_group_name_H-M   'P 1'
#
loop_
_entity.id
_entity.type
_entity.pdbx_description
1 polymer ?
#
loop_
_entity_poly.entity_id
_entity_poly.type
_entity_poly.pdbx_seq_one_letter_code
_entity_poly.pdbx_strand_id
1 'polypeptide(L)'
;MKATHLRAQTPPRQTAKYIKLKGVDMSADPSQIGQDFSPWCPNLISDNGGNPEKRPGWRTVFTLDGPVNGLWHGRIGSDLYFFAHAGSKLYAWRPLASAPSSGSEASQGLPPGSTPLLIRSGLRNGKGSGFIMNEKFWLLTGSEYIVYGLFSDNEETNSSASKDDIPPADEDKQNDLSAKKLRCKNVSEIAYVPTVVIARSPTGGGTPYENINLLGAKQKNSFLTTSATVYQLSATNLKSVDKVVCNDAVKSPGTDYTVDLVKGTVTFKTAPPAPPVTGRDNLVITFSKEYEGYAGRIQKCTIAAGYGYGSNDRIFFAGNPDRRNTDWFSGLNDPSYVADLNYSKVGGEETAIMGYHRLGEFLAVVKEENQQDSTIFLRSAQVASSGSASAAAGAVFPLLQGIAGVGAVSPYAFATLKDEPLFLSRTGIYAITSNVITAERTLRGRSYFIDAQLTKEPDLKNACSVEWNG
;
A
#
# COMPACT_ATOMS: atom_id res chain seq x y z
N MET A 1 -17.98 -47.83 -78.13
CA MET A 1 -17.94 -46.89 -76.99
C MET A 1 -16.48 -46.60 -76.67
N LYS A 2 -16.05 -45.33 -76.70
CA LYS A 2 -14.68 -44.95 -76.28
C LYS A 2 -14.66 -44.92 -74.75
N ALA A 3 -13.72 -45.65 -74.13
CA ALA A 3 -13.53 -45.65 -72.69
C ALA A 3 -13.01 -44.28 -72.24
N THR A 4 -13.81 -43.57 -71.43
CA THR A 4 -13.39 -42.32 -70.78
C THR A 4 -12.41 -42.67 -69.66
N HIS A 5 -11.11 -42.47 -69.90
CA HIS A 5 -10.11 -42.57 -68.85
C HIS A 5 -10.25 -41.37 -67.91
N LEU A 6 -10.79 -41.59 -66.71
CA LEU A 6 -10.67 -40.65 -65.60
C LEU A 6 -9.20 -40.59 -65.18
N ARG A 7 -8.45 -39.61 -65.70
CA ARG A 7 -7.14 -39.26 -65.16
C ARG A 7 -7.35 -38.56 -63.83
N ALA A 8 -7.21 -39.28 -62.73
CA ALA A 8 -7.03 -38.66 -61.43
C ALA A 8 -5.73 -37.85 -61.47
N GLN A 9 -5.83 -36.52 -61.58
CA GLN A 9 -4.68 -35.65 -61.37
C GLN A 9 -4.27 -35.78 -59.91
N THR A 10 -2.99 -36.07 -59.66
CA THR A 10 -2.42 -35.95 -58.31
C THR A 10 -2.74 -34.54 -57.79
N PRO A 11 -3.32 -34.40 -56.57
CA PRO A 11 -3.65 -33.09 -56.04
C PRO A 11 -2.44 -32.16 -56.14
N PRO A 12 -2.58 -30.94 -56.67
CA PRO A 12 -1.47 -30.02 -56.77
C PRO A 12 -0.91 -29.78 -55.36
N ARG A 13 0.38 -30.07 -55.19
CA ARG A 13 1.07 -29.83 -53.93
C ARG A 13 1.21 -28.32 -53.76
N GLN A 14 0.40 -27.75 -52.87
CA GLN A 14 0.51 -26.35 -52.50
C GLN A 14 1.55 -26.21 -51.39
N THR A 15 2.50 -25.30 -51.59
CA THR A 15 3.52 -24.95 -50.59
C THR A 15 3.26 -23.51 -50.17
N ALA A 16 2.87 -23.32 -48.91
CA ALA A 16 2.82 -22.00 -48.29
C ALA A 16 4.17 -21.70 -47.62
N LYS A 17 4.71 -20.50 -47.83
CA LYS A 17 5.92 -20.03 -47.16
C LYS A 17 5.56 -18.85 -46.28
N TYR A 18 5.60 -19.05 -44.97
CA TYR A 18 5.40 -18.00 -43.98
C TYR A 18 6.75 -17.32 -43.73
N ILE A 19 6.85 -16.06 -44.13
CA ILE A 19 8.10 -15.27 -44.06
C ILE A 19 8.16 -14.37 -42.82
N LYS A 20 7.01 -14.11 -42.18
CA LYS A 20 6.87 -13.37 -40.92
C LYS A 20 5.67 -13.94 -40.18
N LEU A 21 5.85 -14.35 -38.92
CA LEU A 21 4.76 -14.69 -38.01
C LEU A 21 4.49 -13.48 -37.12
N LYS A 22 3.24 -13.04 -37.06
CA LYS A 22 2.81 -11.83 -36.33
C LYS A 22 2.12 -12.13 -34.99
N GLY A 23 2.16 -13.38 -34.55
CA GLY A 23 1.58 -13.82 -33.28
C GLY A 23 0.18 -14.38 -33.42
N VAL A 24 -0.73 -13.99 -32.53
CA VAL A 24 -2.10 -14.53 -32.43
C VAL A 24 -3.12 -13.46 -32.84
N ASP A 25 -4.11 -13.86 -33.65
CA ASP A 25 -5.26 -13.04 -33.99
C ASP A 25 -6.55 -13.85 -33.79
N MET A 26 -7.35 -13.41 -32.82
CA MET A 26 -8.63 -13.99 -32.44
C MET A 26 -9.80 -13.03 -32.77
N SER A 27 -9.56 -11.94 -33.50
CA SER A 27 -10.55 -10.89 -33.77
C SER A 27 -11.63 -11.32 -34.77
N ALA A 28 -11.36 -12.32 -35.60
CA ALA A 28 -12.27 -12.85 -36.61
C ALA A 28 -12.19 -14.39 -36.69
N ASP A 29 -13.02 -14.98 -37.55
CA ASP A 29 -12.97 -16.41 -37.83
C ASP A 29 -11.58 -16.82 -38.36
N PRO A 30 -11.04 -18.01 -37.97
CA PRO A 30 -9.72 -18.48 -38.42
C PRO A 30 -9.52 -18.52 -39.95
N SER A 31 -10.59 -18.60 -40.74
CA SER A 31 -10.51 -18.53 -42.20
C SER A 31 -10.30 -17.12 -42.76
N GLN A 32 -10.55 -16.09 -41.95
CA GLN A 32 -10.54 -14.68 -42.34
C GLN A 32 -9.30 -13.93 -41.82
N ILE A 33 -8.52 -14.53 -40.93
CA ILE A 33 -7.28 -13.93 -40.44
C ILE A 33 -6.14 -14.14 -41.45
N GLY A 34 -5.16 -13.23 -41.41
CA GLY A 34 -3.97 -13.32 -42.24
C GLY A 34 -3.21 -14.61 -41.98
N GLN A 35 -2.69 -15.23 -43.06
CA GLN A 35 -1.87 -16.44 -43.00
C GLN A 35 -0.58 -16.29 -42.15
N ASP A 36 -0.18 -15.06 -41.85
CA ASP A 36 0.92 -14.68 -40.98
C ASP A 36 0.54 -14.61 -39.50
N PHE A 37 -0.73 -14.80 -39.14
CA PHE A 37 -1.22 -14.91 -37.77
C PHE A 37 -1.65 -16.34 -37.45
N SER A 38 -1.43 -16.76 -36.21
CA SER A 38 -1.99 -18.01 -35.70
C SER A 38 -3.39 -17.78 -35.13
N PRO A 39 -4.39 -18.61 -35.46
CA PRO A 39 -5.68 -18.60 -34.77
C PRO A 39 -5.60 -19.22 -33.37
N TRP A 40 -4.47 -19.86 -33.03
CA TRP A 40 -4.29 -20.58 -31.77
C TRP A 40 -2.81 -20.69 -31.39
N CYS A 41 -2.40 -19.95 -30.35
CA CYS A 41 -0.98 -19.81 -29.97
C CYS A 41 -0.72 -20.09 -28.46
N PRO A 42 -1.15 -21.25 -27.91
CA PRO A 42 -1.25 -21.44 -26.46
C PRO A 42 0.11 -21.45 -25.73
N ASN A 43 1.22 -21.71 -26.43
CA ASN A 43 2.54 -21.97 -25.86
C ASN A 43 3.69 -21.21 -26.52
N LEU A 44 3.41 -20.11 -27.22
CA LEU A 44 4.42 -19.27 -27.83
C LEU A 44 4.36 -17.87 -27.21
N ILE A 45 5.54 -17.30 -26.99
CA ILE A 45 5.74 -15.91 -26.59
C ILE A 45 6.69 -15.27 -27.59
N SER A 46 6.71 -13.94 -27.66
CA SER A 46 7.77 -13.24 -28.40
C SER A 46 9.00 -13.13 -27.50
N ASP A 47 10.19 -13.37 -28.05
CA ASP A 47 11.45 -12.92 -27.43
C ASP A 47 11.60 -11.39 -27.54
N ASN A 48 12.69 -10.86 -26.98
CA ASN A 48 13.01 -9.43 -27.05
C ASN A 48 13.23 -8.91 -28.49
N GLY A 49 13.50 -9.80 -29.46
CA GLY A 49 13.70 -9.49 -30.87
C GLY A 49 12.46 -9.66 -31.74
N GLY A 50 11.30 -10.06 -31.18
CA GLY A 50 10.08 -10.31 -31.95
C GLY A 50 9.93 -11.75 -32.46
N ASN A 51 10.87 -12.65 -32.16
CA ASN A 51 10.84 -14.03 -32.62
C ASN A 51 9.93 -14.89 -31.74
N PRO A 52 9.16 -15.82 -32.34
CA PRO A 52 8.34 -16.74 -31.58
C PRO A 52 9.22 -17.77 -30.84
N GLU A 53 9.18 -17.74 -29.52
CA GLU A 53 9.82 -18.72 -28.64
C GLU A 53 8.78 -19.54 -27.88
N LYS A 54 9.12 -20.80 -27.58
CA LYS A 54 8.29 -21.64 -26.73
C LYS A 54 8.26 -21.03 -25.33
N ARG A 55 7.06 -20.83 -24.77
CA ARG A 55 6.89 -20.37 -23.39
C ARG A 55 7.71 -21.26 -22.45
N PRO A 56 8.61 -20.71 -21.62
CA PRO A 56 9.32 -21.47 -20.61
C PRO A 56 8.32 -22.20 -19.71
N GLY A 57 8.62 -23.45 -19.37
CA GLY A 57 7.81 -24.20 -18.40
C GLY A 57 8.01 -23.64 -16.99
N TRP A 58 7.04 -23.92 -16.12
CA TRP A 58 7.15 -23.61 -14.70
C TRP A 58 7.70 -24.82 -13.94
N ARG A 59 8.48 -24.58 -12.89
CA ARG A 59 8.83 -25.60 -11.90
C ARG A 59 8.33 -25.17 -10.54
N THR A 60 7.86 -26.13 -9.74
CA THR A 60 7.53 -25.88 -8.35
C THR A 60 8.80 -25.55 -7.58
N VAL A 61 8.83 -24.40 -6.91
CA VAL A 61 9.90 -24.04 -5.97
C VAL A 61 9.51 -24.50 -4.56
N PHE A 62 8.29 -24.16 -4.13
CA PHE A 62 7.70 -24.56 -2.86
C PHE A 62 6.21 -24.87 -3.02
N THR A 63 5.66 -25.67 -2.10
CA THR A 63 4.22 -25.86 -1.93
C THR A 63 3.83 -25.24 -0.58
N LEU A 64 2.78 -24.41 -0.57
CA LEU A 64 2.30 -23.73 0.64
C LEU A 64 0.85 -24.17 0.94
N ASP A 65 0.43 -23.99 2.19
CA ASP A 65 -0.87 -24.45 2.67
C ASP A 65 -2.00 -23.45 2.30
N GLY A 66 -2.36 -23.41 1.02
CA GLY A 66 -3.52 -22.66 0.53
C GLY A 66 -3.26 -21.82 -0.73
N PRO A 67 -4.29 -21.13 -1.24
CA PRO A 67 -4.14 -20.25 -2.40
C PRO A 67 -3.17 -19.11 -2.10
N VAL A 68 -2.33 -18.76 -3.07
CA VAL A 68 -1.41 -17.63 -2.95
C VAL A 68 -2.20 -16.32 -3.15
N ASN A 69 -2.32 -15.57 -2.07
CA ASN A 69 -3.01 -14.27 -2.02
C ASN A 69 -2.10 -13.11 -2.45
N GLY A 70 -0.78 -13.29 -2.39
CA GLY A 70 0.19 -12.36 -2.93
C GLY A 70 1.63 -12.78 -2.67
N LEU A 71 2.52 -12.28 -3.52
CA LEU A 71 3.96 -12.50 -3.47
C LEU A 71 4.66 -11.15 -3.51
N TRP A 72 5.63 -10.96 -2.64
CA TRP A 72 6.40 -9.73 -2.57
C TRP A 72 7.87 -10.03 -2.30
N HIS A 73 8.73 -9.07 -2.58
CA HIS A 73 10.11 -9.11 -2.18
C HIS A 73 10.55 -7.73 -1.71
N GLY A 74 11.62 -7.69 -0.92
CA GLY A 74 12.07 -6.44 -0.33
C GLY A 74 13.32 -6.60 0.50
N ARG A 75 13.98 -5.47 0.77
CA ARG A 75 15.12 -5.46 1.69
C ARG A 75 14.69 -5.10 3.10
N ILE A 76 15.18 -5.86 4.07
CA ILE A 76 15.12 -5.55 5.51
C ILE A 76 16.57 -5.47 5.98
N GLY A 77 17.02 -4.26 6.34
CA GLY A 77 18.45 -3.96 6.40
C GLY A 77 19.13 -4.22 5.04
N SER A 78 20.27 -4.92 5.07
CA SER A 78 21.01 -5.31 3.87
C SER A 78 20.44 -6.53 3.13
N ASP A 79 19.51 -7.26 3.75
CA ASP A 79 19.09 -8.59 3.30
C ASP A 79 17.84 -8.56 2.43
N LEU A 80 17.88 -9.27 1.30
CA LEU A 80 16.71 -9.51 0.45
C LEU A 80 15.84 -10.64 1.02
N TYR A 81 14.57 -10.34 1.27
CA TYR A 81 13.54 -11.28 1.67
C TYR A 81 12.47 -11.42 0.59
N PHE A 82 11.97 -12.64 0.43
CA PHE A 82 10.75 -12.95 -0.30
C PHE A 82 9.64 -13.27 0.70
N PHE A 83 8.42 -12.86 0.36
CA PHE A 83 7.24 -13.01 1.19
C PHE A 83 6.12 -13.64 0.38
N ALA A 84 5.39 -14.57 1.01
CA ALA A 84 4.18 -15.15 0.42
C ALA A 84 3.06 -15.18 1.45
N HIS A 85 1.93 -14.54 1.11
CA HIS A 85 0.68 -14.76 1.83
C HIS A 85 -0.07 -15.90 1.14
N ALA A 86 -0.20 -17.04 1.83
CA ALA A 86 -0.88 -18.23 1.30
C ALA A 86 -1.91 -18.75 2.30
N GLY A 87 -3.15 -18.89 1.85
CA GLY A 87 -4.26 -19.23 2.74
C GLY A 87 -4.38 -18.21 3.88
N SER A 88 -4.31 -18.68 5.12
CA SER A 88 -4.34 -17.86 6.34
C SER A 88 -2.96 -17.61 6.96
N LYS A 89 -1.88 -17.80 6.19
CA LYS A 89 -0.50 -17.79 6.67
C LYS A 89 0.39 -16.85 5.86
N LEU A 90 1.27 -16.12 6.55
CA LEU A 90 2.36 -15.35 5.95
C LEU A 90 3.66 -16.13 6.12
N TYR A 91 4.39 -16.29 5.03
CA TYR A 91 5.70 -16.91 4.98
C TYR A 91 6.78 -15.91 4.53
N ALA A 92 8.00 -16.09 5.01
CA ALA A 92 9.17 -15.38 4.51
C ALA A 92 10.37 -16.32 4.34
N TRP A 93 11.20 -16.06 3.34
CA TRP A 93 12.48 -16.73 3.14
C TRP A 93 13.47 -15.82 2.44
N ARG A 94 14.74 -16.24 2.40
CA ARG A 94 15.78 -15.55 1.63
C ARG A 94 16.17 -16.39 0.43
N PRO A 95 16.14 -15.84 -0.81
CA PRO A 95 16.51 -16.59 -1.98
C PRO A 95 18.00 -16.97 -1.93
N LEU A 96 18.40 -18.08 -2.56
CA LEU A 96 19.80 -18.54 -2.54
C LEU A 96 20.77 -17.48 -3.12
N ALA A 97 20.32 -16.72 -4.12
CA ALA A 97 21.06 -15.63 -4.73
C ALA A 97 21.25 -14.40 -3.82
N SER A 98 20.68 -14.37 -2.61
CA SER A 98 20.94 -13.33 -1.61
C SER A 98 22.13 -13.66 -0.70
N ALA A 99 22.88 -14.73 -0.97
CA ALA A 99 24.14 -14.98 -0.29
C ALA A 99 25.10 -13.82 -0.59
N PRO A 100 25.71 -13.17 0.42
CA PRO A 100 26.70 -12.13 0.18
C PRO A 100 27.85 -12.71 -0.65
N SER A 101 28.38 -11.91 -1.58
CA SER A 101 29.67 -12.18 -2.20
C SER A 101 30.71 -12.21 -1.07
N SER A 102 31.19 -13.41 -0.72
CA SER A 102 32.28 -13.71 0.23
C SER A 102 32.75 -12.52 1.09
N GLY A 103 32.28 -12.44 2.34
CA GLY A 103 32.89 -11.54 3.33
C GLY A 103 31.97 -10.70 4.22
N SER A 104 30.64 -10.77 4.12
CA SER A 104 29.78 -10.09 5.10
C SER A 104 29.46 -11.00 6.28
N GLU A 105 29.47 -10.43 7.47
CA GLU A 105 29.09 -11.07 8.73
C GLU A 105 27.72 -11.77 8.63
N ALA A 106 27.53 -12.83 9.43
CA ALA A 106 26.26 -13.54 9.53
C ALA A 106 25.15 -12.55 9.94
N SER A 107 24.30 -12.19 8.99
CA SER A 107 23.10 -11.38 9.23
C SER A 107 22.27 -12.01 10.35
N GLN A 108 21.70 -11.20 11.25
CA GLN A 108 20.72 -11.62 12.27
C GLN A 108 19.36 -12.11 11.69
N GLY A 109 19.33 -12.46 10.41
CA GLY A 109 18.17 -12.84 9.63
C GLY A 109 18.07 -14.34 9.36
N LEU A 110 17.09 -14.74 8.53
CA LEU A 110 16.99 -16.11 8.02
C LEU A 110 18.27 -16.49 7.24
N PRO A 111 18.68 -17.77 7.16
CA PRO A 111 19.79 -18.15 6.30
C PRO A 111 19.39 -18.03 4.80
N PRO A 112 20.30 -17.62 3.89
CA PRO A 112 20.07 -17.67 2.44
C PRO A 112 19.74 -19.09 1.96
N GLY A 113 18.83 -19.21 0.99
CA GLY A 113 18.37 -20.52 0.50
C GLY A 113 17.47 -21.27 1.49
N SER A 114 16.94 -20.58 2.50
CA SER A 114 16.00 -21.14 3.47
C SER A 114 14.70 -21.61 2.81
N THR A 115 14.11 -22.64 3.39
CA THR A 115 12.70 -22.96 3.15
C THR A 115 11.82 -21.83 3.70
N PRO A 116 10.62 -21.61 3.14
CA PRO A 116 9.65 -20.64 3.65
C PRO A 116 9.36 -20.86 5.15
N LEU A 117 9.77 -19.91 5.98
CA LEU A 117 9.43 -19.89 7.40
C LEU A 117 8.04 -19.30 7.58
N LEU A 118 7.20 -19.95 8.38
CA LEU A 118 5.94 -19.39 8.83
C LEU A 118 6.18 -18.22 9.77
N ILE A 119 5.76 -17.02 9.36
CA ILE A 119 5.89 -15.78 10.12
C ILE A 119 4.66 -15.51 10.98
N ARG A 120 3.47 -15.76 10.41
CA ARG A 120 2.20 -15.53 11.09
C ARG A 120 1.10 -16.43 10.53
N SER A 121 0.21 -16.88 11.39
CA SER A 121 -1.02 -17.59 11.03
C SER A 121 -2.26 -16.77 11.43
N GLY A 122 -3.44 -17.24 11.03
CA GLY A 122 -4.72 -16.60 11.38
C GLY A 122 -5.01 -15.32 10.62
N LEU A 123 -4.41 -15.13 9.44
CA LEU A 123 -4.72 -14.03 8.54
C LEU A 123 -5.98 -14.33 7.73
N ARG A 124 -6.68 -13.28 7.27
CA ARG A 124 -7.75 -13.42 6.29
C ARG A 124 -7.21 -14.08 5.02
N ASN A 125 -7.85 -15.17 4.60
CA ASN A 125 -7.59 -15.77 3.29
C ASN A 125 -8.20 -14.92 2.17
N GLY A 126 -7.43 -13.97 1.66
CA GLY A 126 -7.79 -13.14 0.53
C GLY A 126 -6.62 -12.29 0.04
N LYS A 127 -6.69 -11.90 -1.24
CA LYS A 127 -5.69 -11.02 -1.86
C LYS A 127 -5.64 -9.67 -1.13
N GLY A 128 -4.44 -9.08 -1.12
CA GLY A 128 -4.15 -7.83 -0.46
C GLY A 128 -2.93 -7.15 -1.06
N SER A 129 -2.39 -6.16 -0.36
CA SER A 129 -1.23 -5.40 -0.84
C SER A 129 -0.10 -5.41 0.18
N GLY A 130 1.11 -5.68 -0.30
CA GLY A 130 2.34 -5.70 0.46
C GLY A 130 3.34 -4.71 -0.11
N PHE A 131 4.08 -4.03 0.77
CA PHE A 131 5.08 -3.03 0.35
C PHE A 131 6.22 -2.92 1.36
N ILE A 132 7.30 -2.28 0.93
CA ILE A 132 8.48 -2.01 1.76
C ILE A 132 8.57 -0.52 2.01
N MET A 133 8.71 -0.13 3.27
CA MET A 133 9.04 1.24 3.68
C MET A 133 9.80 1.18 4.99
N ASN A 134 10.85 2.01 5.11
CA ASN A 134 11.75 2.06 6.26
C ASN A 134 12.30 0.69 6.67
N GLU A 135 12.77 -0.08 5.68
CA GLU A 135 13.35 -1.42 5.89
C GLU A 135 12.41 -2.42 6.60
N LYS A 136 11.10 -2.19 6.54
CA LYS A 136 10.08 -3.12 7.06
C LYS A 136 9.13 -3.50 5.93
N PHE A 137 8.65 -4.73 5.99
CA PHE A 137 7.59 -5.23 5.14
C PHE A 137 6.23 -4.98 5.81
N TRP A 138 5.31 -4.40 5.06
CA TRP A 138 3.96 -4.06 5.51
C TRP A 138 2.97 -4.83 4.66
N LEU A 139 1.91 -5.37 5.27
CA LEU A 139 0.90 -6.15 4.56
C LEU A 139 -0.51 -5.79 5.02
N LEU A 140 -1.34 -5.44 4.04
CA LEU A 140 -2.79 -5.33 4.15
C LEU A 140 -3.43 -6.60 3.60
N THR A 141 -4.27 -7.24 4.39
CA THR A 141 -5.00 -8.45 3.96
C THR A 141 -6.47 -8.17 3.66
N GLY A 142 -6.96 -6.95 3.92
CA GLY A 142 -8.39 -6.62 3.95
C GLY A 142 -9.10 -6.98 5.26
N SER A 143 -8.36 -7.39 6.29
CA SER A 143 -8.86 -7.49 7.68
C SER A 143 -7.76 -7.20 8.70
N GLU A 144 -6.51 -7.47 8.36
CA GLU A 144 -5.34 -7.15 9.16
C GLU A 144 -4.47 -6.12 8.42
N TYR A 145 -3.84 -5.26 9.22
CA TYR A 145 -2.69 -4.47 8.78
C TYR A 145 -1.51 -4.84 9.67
N ILE A 146 -0.50 -5.50 9.10
CA ILE A 146 0.63 -6.06 9.83
C ILE A 146 1.95 -5.55 9.28
N VAL A 147 2.97 -5.61 10.13
CA VAL A 147 4.35 -5.25 9.79
C VAL A 147 5.29 -6.37 10.20
N TYR A 148 6.30 -6.61 9.38
CA TYR A 148 7.40 -7.53 9.64
C TYR A 148 8.73 -6.83 9.41
N GLY A 149 9.62 -6.89 10.40
CA GLY A 149 10.94 -6.27 10.32
C GLY A 149 11.67 -6.30 11.65
N LEU A 150 12.77 -5.54 11.72
CA LEU A 150 13.60 -5.44 12.93
C LEU A 150 12.96 -4.50 13.96
N PHE A 151 12.86 -4.97 15.20
CA PHE A 151 12.40 -4.22 16.37
C PHE A 151 13.42 -4.38 17.49
N SER A 152 13.70 -3.31 18.25
CA SER A 152 14.52 -3.40 19.47
C SER A 152 13.74 -4.08 20.60
N ASP A 153 14.45 -4.72 21.53
CA ASP A 153 13.82 -5.40 22.68
C ASP A 153 13.12 -4.40 23.64
N ASN A 154 13.56 -3.14 23.65
CA ASN A 154 13.04 -2.05 24.51
C ASN A 154 12.17 -1.02 23.78
N GLU A 155 11.77 -1.26 22.53
CA GLU A 155 10.69 -0.47 21.92
C GLU A 155 9.40 -0.81 22.69
N GLU A 156 9.11 -0.03 23.74
CA GLU A 156 7.74 0.18 24.17
C GLU A 156 6.97 0.55 22.90
N THR A 157 6.16 -0.41 22.45
CA THR A 157 5.10 -0.24 21.46
C THR A 157 4.50 1.15 21.63
N ASN A 158 4.47 1.93 20.54
CA ASN A 158 4.07 3.34 20.37
C ASN A 158 5.24 4.35 20.32
N SER A 159 5.80 4.58 19.13
CA SER A 159 6.84 5.61 18.91
C SER A 159 6.27 7.00 19.24
N SER A 160 7.04 7.77 20.01
CA SER A 160 6.67 9.08 20.54
C SER A 160 7.43 10.25 19.91
N ALA A 161 8.30 9.98 18.93
CA ALA A 161 9.21 10.96 18.33
C ALA A 161 8.40 12.04 17.58
N SER A 162 8.62 13.30 17.94
CA SER A 162 7.96 14.42 17.26
C SER A 162 8.53 14.58 15.85
N LYS A 163 7.75 15.14 14.90
CA LYS A 163 8.25 15.42 13.53
C LYS A 163 9.44 16.39 13.48
N ASP A 164 9.71 17.12 14.57
CA ASP A 164 10.83 18.05 14.70
C ASP A 164 12.12 17.36 15.18
N ASP A 165 12.07 16.07 15.54
CA ASP A 165 13.24 15.24 15.79
C ASP A 165 13.79 14.68 14.46
N ILE A 166 14.21 15.58 13.56
CA ILE A 166 15.18 15.20 12.53
C ILE A 166 16.48 14.95 13.30
N PRO A 167 16.98 13.71 13.42
CA PRO A 167 18.30 13.53 14.01
C PRO A 167 19.28 14.33 13.15
N PRO A 168 20.14 15.16 13.74
CA PRO A 168 21.16 15.85 12.98
C PRO A 168 21.91 14.81 12.15
N ALA A 169 22.10 15.12 10.86
CA ALA A 169 23.08 14.43 10.06
C ALA A 169 24.42 14.59 10.79
N ASP A 170 25.10 13.48 11.03
CA ASP A 170 26.38 13.37 11.72
C ASP A 170 26.32 13.38 13.26
N GLU A 171 25.89 12.24 13.81
CA GLU A 171 26.64 11.61 14.91
C GLU A 171 26.70 10.11 14.63
N ASP A 172 27.92 9.56 14.60
CA ASP A 172 28.22 8.15 14.63
C ASP A 172 27.61 7.49 15.88
N LYS A 173 26.30 7.26 15.86
CA LYS A 173 25.71 6.20 16.67
C LYS A 173 26.20 4.93 16.02
N GLN A 174 27.28 4.37 16.57
CA GLN A 174 27.60 2.96 16.47
C GLN A 174 26.30 2.21 16.81
N ASN A 175 25.51 1.91 15.78
CA ASN A 175 24.23 1.25 15.91
C ASN A 175 24.58 -0.11 16.48
N ASP A 176 24.24 -0.33 17.74
CA ASP A 176 24.31 -1.66 18.32
C ASP A 176 23.22 -2.51 17.64
N LEU A 177 23.53 -2.99 16.44
CA LEU A 177 22.73 -3.93 15.67
C LEU A 177 22.55 -5.26 16.41
N SER A 178 23.26 -5.49 17.53
CA SER A 178 23.19 -6.74 18.28
C SER A 178 21.88 -6.92 19.08
N ALA A 179 21.04 -5.88 19.22
CA ALA A 179 19.83 -5.92 20.05
C ALA A 179 18.47 -5.87 19.30
N LYS A 180 18.45 -5.85 17.95
CA LYS A 180 17.20 -5.82 17.16
C LYS A 180 16.85 -7.21 16.61
N LYS A 181 15.61 -7.64 16.79
CA LYS A 181 15.11 -8.96 16.34
C LYS A 181 14.01 -8.82 15.31
N LEU A 182 13.97 -9.74 14.35
CA LEU A 182 12.87 -9.85 13.40
C LEU A 182 11.59 -10.27 14.12
N ARG A 183 10.52 -9.49 13.95
CA ARG A 183 9.20 -9.79 14.53
C ARG A 183 8.09 -9.40 13.57
N CYS A 184 6.96 -10.09 13.68
CA CYS A 184 5.70 -9.68 13.06
C CYS A 184 4.79 -9.07 14.12
N LYS A 185 4.23 -7.89 13.87
CA LYS A 185 3.31 -7.20 14.78
C LYS A 185 2.08 -6.71 14.01
N ASN A 186 0.95 -6.53 14.70
CA ASN A 186 -0.12 -5.70 14.14
C ASN A 186 0.36 -4.24 14.11
N VAL A 187 0.00 -3.50 13.07
CA VAL A 187 0.41 -2.09 12.99
C VAL A 187 -0.19 -1.27 14.14
N SER A 188 -1.36 -1.64 14.66
CA SER A 188 -1.96 -1.00 15.85
C SER A 188 -1.09 -1.08 17.10
N GLU A 189 -0.18 -2.05 17.20
CA GLU A 189 0.76 -2.16 18.33
C GLU A 189 1.93 -1.17 18.19
N ILE A 190 2.24 -0.74 16.97
CA ILE A 190 3.35 0.18 16.69
C ILE A 190 2.87 1.52 16.16
N ALA A 191 1.56 1.77 16.23
CA ALA A 191 0.95 2.97 15.71
C ALA A 191 1.60 4.20 16.35
N TYR A 192 1.96 5.18 15.51
CA TYR A 192 2.46 6.46 15.99
C TYR A 192 1.45 7.10 16.93
N VAL A 193 1.95 7.70 18.02
CA VAL A 193 1.10 8.40 19.00
C VAL A 193 1.20 9.90 18.77
N PRO A 194 0.19 10.51 18.14
CA PRO A 194 0.21 11.94 17.83
C PRO A 194 0.02 12.78 19.08
N THR A 195 0.69 13.93 19.11
CA THR A 195 0.39 15.04 20.02
C THR A 195 -0.71 15.90 19.40
N VAL A 196 -1.95 15.65 19.79
CA VAL A 196 -3.10 16.24 19.08
C VAL A 196 -3.34 17.71 19.43
N VAL A 197 -2.94 18.13 20.63
CA VAL A 197 -3.07 19.52 21.10
C VAL A 197 -1.83 19.91 21.90
N ILE A 198 -1.31 21.11 21.61
CA ILE A 198 -0.21 21.77 22.34
C ILE A 198 -0.69 23.11 22.93
N ALA A 199 0.13 23.73 23.78
CA ALA A 199 -0.19 24.99 24.46
C ALA A 199 -1.55 24.92 25.17
N ARG A 200 -1.95 23.73 25.62
CA ARG A 200 -3.29 23.51 26.17
C ARG A 200 -3.38 24.09 27.56
N SER A 201 -4.46 24.81 27.85
CA SER A 201 -4.73 25.29 29.19
C SER A 201 -5.36 24.18 30.05
N PRO A 202 -5.26 24.25 31.39
CA PRO A 202 -5.83 23.24 32.28
C PRO A 202 -7.35 23.06 32.10
N THR A 203 -8.10 24.10 31.73
CA THR A 203 -9.55 24.04 31.53
C THR A 203 -9.96 23.63 30.11
N GLY A 204 -9.01 23.47 29.18
CA GLY A 204 -9.25 23.13 27.77
C GLY A 204 -8.61 24.10 26.78
N GLY A 205 -9.02 24.06 25.51
CA GLY A 205 -8.46 24.91 24.45
C GLY A 205 -7.09 24.44 23.94
N GLY A 206 -6.18 25.38 23.68
CA GLY A 206 -4.88 25.12 23.05
C GLY A 206 -4.91 25.14 21.53
N THR A 207 -3.79 24.80 20.91
CA THR A 207 -3.60 24.79 19.46
C THR A 207 -3.60 23.35 18.95
N PRO A 208 -4.48 22.99 17.98
CA PRO A 208 -4.39 21.72 17.29
C PRO A 208 -3.01 21.57 16.62
N TYR A 209 -2.37 20.42 16.78
CA TYR A 209 -1.01 20.18 16.26
C TYR A 209 -0.98 19.01 15.30
N GLU A 210 -1.24 17.80 15.78
CA GLU A 210 -1.41 16.60 14.96
C GLU A 210 -2.85 16.09 14.98
N ASN A 211 -3.22 15.33 13.96
CA ASN A 211 -4.54 14.72 13.87
C ASN A 211 -4.54 13.34 14.55
N ILE A 212 -5.74 12.84 14.85
CA ILE A 212 -5.89 11.53 15.50
C ILE A 212 -5.44 10.44 14.52
N ASN A 213 -4.66 9.48 15.01
CA ASN A 213 -4.24 8.33 14.20
C ASN A 213 -5.38 7.30 14.11
N LEU A 214 -5.78 6.89 12.91
CA LEU A 214 -6.81 5.86 12.69
C LEU A 214 -6.38 4.48 13.19
N LEU A 215 -5.07 4.22 13.27
CA LEU A 215 -4.49 2.90 13.53
C LEU A 215 -4.34 2.56 15.01
N GLY A 216 -4.27 3.57 15.87
CA GLY A 216 -3.99 3.42 17.31
C GLY A 216 -4.97 4.20 18.17
N ALA A 217 -5.17 3.74 19.41
CA ALA A 217 -6.06 4.41 20.37
C ALA A 217 -5.35 5.54 21.15
N LYS A 218 -4.03 5.55 21.17
CA LYS A 218 -3.23 6.46 21.99
C LYS A 218 -3.04 7.82 21.34
N GLN A 219 -3.09 8.86 22.15
CA GLN A 219 -2.83 10.25 21.76
C GLN A 219 -2.25 11.03 22.95
N LYS A 220 -1.56 12.13 22.66
CA LYS A 220 -0.94 13.03 23.66
C LYS A 220 -1.65 14.38 23.70
N ASN A 221 -1.78 14.95 24.89
CA ASN A 221 -2.00 16.38 25.07
C ASN A 221 -0.81 16.98 25.79
N SER A 222 -0.37 18.12 25.29
CA SER A 222 0.72 18.91 25.86
C SER A 222 0.17 20.21 26.42
N PHE A 223 0.53 20.50 27.67
CA PHE A 223 -0.01 21.58 28.47
C PHE A 223 1.09 22.52 28.94
N LEU A 224 0.74 23.80 28.98
CA LEU A 224 1.47 24.82 29.70
C LEU A 224 0.92 24.88 31.12
N THR A 225 1.67 24.37 32.09
CA THR A 225 1.18 24.32 33.48
C THR A 225 1.10 25.72 34.08
N THR A 226 0.12 25.89 34.96
CA THR A 226 -0.08 27.08 35.79
C THR A 226 -0.27 26.62 37.24
N SER A 227 -0.99 27.36 38.08
CA SER A 227 -1.34 26.95 39.44
C SER A 227 -2.50 25.94 39.54
N ALA A 228 -3.10 25.54 38.41
CA ALA A 228 -4.23 24.62 38.40
C ALA A 228 -3.83 23.19 38.79
N THR A 229 -4.77 22.48 39.42
CA THR A 229 -4.63 21.06 39.80
C THR A 229 -5.42 20.13 38.88
N VAL A 230 -6.46 20.63 38.19
CA VAL A 230 -7.31 19.83 37.29
C VAL A 230 -6.99 20.18 35.84
N TYR A 231 -6.74 19.15 35.03
CA TYR A 231 -6.39 19.27 33.62
C TYR A 231 -7.39 18.49 32.77
N GLN A 232 -8.08 19.19 31.87
CA GLN A 232 -9.07 18.65 30.93
C GLN A 232 -8.39 18.15 29.64
N LEU A 233 -8.48 16.85 29.38
CA LEU A 233 -7.99 16.24 28.15
C LEU A 233 -8.91 16.57 26.96
N SER A 234 -8.41 16.36 25.74
CA SER A 234 -9.10 16.66 24.48
C SER A 234 -10.21 15.67 24.12
N ALA A 235 -10.40 14.62 24.92
CA ALA A 235 -11.48 13.66 24.75
C ALA A 235 -12.06 13.23 26.10
N THR A 236 -13.31 12.76 26.06
CA THR A 236 -14.04 12.15 27.18
C THR A 236 -14.23 10.66 26.92
N ASN A 237 -14.73 9.91 27.91
CA ASN A 237 -14.96 8.47 27.83
C ASN A 237 -13.69 7.72 27.37
N LEU A 238 -12.60 7.95 28.10
CA LEU A 238 -11.28 7.38 27.84
C LEU A 238 -11.23 5.91 28.25
N LYS A 239 -10.36 5.15 27.58
CA LYS A 239 -10.02 3.79 28.00
C LYS A 239 -9.03 3.79 29.15
N SER A 240 -8.01 4.63 29.05
CA SER A 240 -6.94 4.77 30.06
C SER A 240 -6.20 6.09 29.91
N VAL A 241 -5.52 6.50 30.98
CA VAL A 241 -4.38 7.43 30.92
C VAL A 241 -3.14 6.59 31.10
N ASP A 242 -2.28 6.55 30.09
CA ASP A 242 -1.19 5.58 29.98
C ASP A 242 0.12 6.12 30.54
N LYS A 243 0.37 7.42 30.39
CA LYS A 243 1.60 8.05 30.85
C LYS A 243 1.38 9.53 31.14
N VAL A 244 1.91 10.01 32.25
CA VAL A 244 1.93 11.44 32.60
C VAL A 244 3.37 11.82 32.88
N VAL A 245 3.88 12.82 32.17
CA VAL A 245 5.26 13.32 32.32
C VAL A 245 5.19 14.82 32.54
N CYS A 246 5.84 15.31 33.60
CA CYS A 246 5.93 16.73 33.89
C CYS A 246 7.39 17.11 34.18
N ASN A 247 7.92 18.09 33.46
CA ASN A 247 9.34 18.47 33.49
C ASN A 247 10.26 17.24 33.36
N ASP A 248 9.99 16.39 32.37
CA ASP A 248 10.69 15.13 32.10
C ASP A 248 10.61 14.05 33.19
N ALA A 249 9.90 14.30 34.29
CA ALA A 249 9.65 13.33 35.35
C ALA A 249 8.31 12.61 35.17
N VAL A 250 8.35 11.28 35.14
CA VAL A 250 7.14 10.44 35.11
C VAL A 250 6.38 10.59 36.42
N LYS A 251 5.06 10.77 36.34
CA LYS A 251 4.14 10.86 37.47
C LYS A 251 3.34 9.57 37.62
N SER A 252 3.08 9.19 38.87
CA SER A 252 2.41 7.95 39.22
C SER A 252 0.92 8.16 39.57
N PRO A 253 0.00 7.39 39.00
CA PRO A 253 -1.42 7.45 39.35
C PRO A 253 -1.63 7.03 40.81
N GLY A 254 -2.61 7.61 41.48
CA GLY A 254 -2.92 7.38 42.90
C GLY A 254 -1.97 8.08 43.88
N THR A 255 -0.70 8.28 43.50
CA THR A 255 0.30 9.02 44.30
C THR A 255 0.32 10.49 43.93
N ASP A 256 0.57 10.81 42.65
CA ASP A 256 0.73 12.19 42.17
C ASP A 256 -0.58 12.79 41.63
N TYR A 257 -1.41 11.95 41.01
CA TYR A 257 -2.67 12.37 40.39
C TYR A 257 -3.75 11.28 40.43
N THR A 258 -5.00 11.67 40.20
CA THR A 258 -6.15 10.80 39.95
C THR A 258 -6.75 11.09 38.57
N VAL A 259 -7.53 10.16 38.04
CA VAL A 259 -8.10 10.25 36.68
C VAL A 259 -9.60 10.00 36.73
N ASP A 260 -10.38 10.84 36.07
CA ASP A 260 -11.78 10.57 35.73
C ASP A 260 -11.86 10.25 34.24
N LEU A 261 -12.00 8.96 33.92
CA LEU A 261 -12.01 8.48 32.54
C LEU A 261 -13.28 8.91 31.78
N VAL A 262 -14.41 9.08 32.48
CA VAL A 262 -15.67 9.49 31.87
C VAL A 262 -15.59 10.97 31.46
N LYS A 263 -15.15 11.83 32.37
CA LYS A 263 -14.98 13.26 32.10
C LYS A 263 -13.72 13.60 31.31
N GLY A 264 -12.75 12.70 31.25
CA GLY A 264 -11.47 12.95 30.60
C GLY A 264 -10.62 13.98 31.34
N THR A 265 -10.59 13.92 32.67
CA THR A 265 -9.82 14.86 33.51
C THR A 265 -8.74 14.16 34.30
N VAL A 266 -7.59 14.80 34.43
CA VAL A 266 -6.50 14.40 35.33
C VAL A 266 -6.38 15.43 36.45
N THR A 267 -6.48 14.98 37.69
CA THR A 267 -6.43 15.84 38.88
C THR A 267 -5.17 15.54 39.69
N PHE A 268 -4.23 16.47 39.71
CA PHE A 268 -3.02 16.38 40.51
C PHE A 268 -3.29 16.72 41.97
N LYS A 269 -2.66 15.98 42.89
CA LYS A 269 -2.77 16.28 44.34
C LYS A 269 -2.07 17.58 44.71
N THR A 270 -0.94 17.84 44.07
CA THR A 270 -0.18 19.10 44.17
C THR A 270 -0.12 19.70 42.77
N ALA A 271 -0.36 21.01 42.66
CA ALA A 271 -0.29 21.71 41.38
C ALA A 271 1.08 21.41 40.70
N PRO A 272 1.08 20.99 39.42
CA PRO A 272 2.33 20.79 38.69
C PRO A 272 3.20 22.06 38.71
N PRO A 273 4.53 21.92 38.83
CA PRO A 273 5.43 23.07 38.83
C PRO A 273 5.31 23.85 37.51
N ALA A 274 5.63 25.15 37.56
CA ALA A 274 5.70 25.98 36.37
C ALA A 274 6.75 25.45 35.36
N PRO A 275 6.60 25.76 34.07
CA PRO A 275 7.57 25.38 33.04
C PRO A 275 8.98 25.89 33.37
N PRO A 276 10.05 25.07 33.20
CA PRO A 276 11.43 25.51 33.33
C PRO A 276 11.81 26.60 32.31
N VAL A 277 11.16 26.58 31.14
CA VAL A 277 11.31 27.58 30.08
C VAL A 277 9.96 28.26 29.88
N THR A 278 9.92 29.58 30.10
CA THR A 278 8.70 30.38 29.97
C THR A 278 8.06 30.20 28.59
N GLY A 279 6.77 29.88 28.58
CA GLY A 279 5.98 29.74 27.36
C GLY A 279 6.12 28.39 26.64
N ARG A 280 6.94 27.46 27.15
CA ARG A 280 7.04 26.09 26.63
C ARG A 280 6.19 25.14 27.45
N ASP A 281 5.43 24.28 26.78
CA ASP A 281 4.72 23.20 27.45
C ASP A 281 5.67 22.30 28.24
N ASN A 282 5.18 21.81 29.37
CA ASN A 282 5.99 21.07 30.32
C ASN A 282 5.26 19.90 30.97
N LEU A 283 3.97 19.74 30.69
CA LEU A 283 3.17 18.58 31.08
C LEU A 283 2.63 17.88 29.83
N VAL A 284 3.01 16.62 29.65
CA VAL A 284 2.52 15.76 28.58
C VAL A 284 1.73 14.60 29.17
N ILE A 285 0.50 14.46 28.74
CA ILE A 285 -0.39 13.37 29.14
C ILE A 285 -0.68 12.51 27.91
N THR A 286 -0.24 11.25 27.94
CA THR A 286 -0.59 10.21 26.97
C THR A 286 -1.78 9.42 27.49
N PHE A 287 -2.81 9.29 26.67
CA PHE A 287 -4.04 8.59 27.03
C PHE A 287 -4.61 7.83 25.83
N SER A 288 -5.41 6.81 26.12
CA SER A 288 -6.06 5.97 25.12
C SER A 288 -7.55 6.29 25.00
N LYS A 289 -8.00 6.54 23.76
CA LYS A 289 -9.40 6.67 23.37
C LYS A 289 -9.68 5.77 22.17
N GLU A 290 -10.63 4.86 22.33
CA GLU A 290 -11.11 4.05 21.22
C GLU A 290 -12.24 4.79 20.50
N TYR A 291 -12.13 4.83 19.17
CA TYR A 291 -13.13 5.37 18.26
C TYR A 291 -13.67 4.23 17.40
N GLU A 292 -15.00 4.05 17.44
CA GLU A 292 -15.65 2.96 16.73
C GLU A 292 -15.38 3.04 15.23
N GLY A 293 -14.96 1.92 14.64
CA GLY A 293 -14.71 1.79 13.21
C GLY A 293 -13.45 2.46 12.67
N TYR A 294 -12.64 3.14 13.48
CA TYR A 294 -11.44 3.86 13.01
C TYR A 294 -10.39 2.92 12.40
N ALA A 295 -9.94 1.92 13.15
CA ALA A 295 -8.95 0.95 12.65
C ALA A 295 -9.44 0.21 11.40
N GLY A 296 -10.74 -0.09 11.36
CA GLY A 296 -11.40 -0.75 10.22
C GLY A 296 -11.35 0.05 8.92
N ARG A 297 -11.11 1.38 8.97
CA ARG A 297 -10.92 2.20 7.76
C ARG A 297 -9.69 1.77 6.96
N ILE A 298 -8.60 1.40 7.63
CA ILE A 298 -7.34 1.00 6.99
C ILE A 298 -7.18 -0.53 6.96
N GLN A 299 -7.53 -1.23 8.03
CA GLN A 299 -7.39 -2.69 8.10
C GLN A 299 -8.17 -3.44 7.02
N LYS A 300 -9.32 -2.87 6.59
CA LYS A 300 -10.14 -3.44 5.52
C LYS A 300 -9.68 -3.06 4.10
N CYS A 301 -8.67 -2.21 3.95
CA CYS A 301 -8.09 -1.91 2.65
C CYS A 301 -7.33 -3.11 2.08
N THR A 302 -7.30 -3.20 0.75
CA THR A 302 -6.58 -4.26 0.01
C THR A 302 -5.64 -3.70 -1.06
N ILE A 303 -5.66 -2.38 -1.27
CA ILE A 303 -4.85 -1.68 -2.27
C ILE A 303 -3.94 -0.72 -1.53
N ALA A 304 -2.66 -0.71 -1.92
CA ALA A 304 -1.71 0.28 -1.42
C ALA A 304 -0.71 0.67 -2.52
N ALA A 305 -0.28 1.93 -2.50
CA ALA A 305 0.75 2.44 -3.41
C ALA A 305 1.59 3.53 -2.73
N GLY A 306 2.89 3.53 -3.01
CA GLY A 306 3.78 4.63 -2.61
C GLY A 306 3.57 5.85 -3.51
N TYR A 307 3.37 7.02 -2.91
CA TYR A 307 3.21 8.28 -3.62
C TYR A 307 3.51 9.48 -2.70
N GLY A 308 3.99 10.57 -3.27
CA GLY A 308 4.48 11.73 -2.52
C GLY A 308 4.88 12.89 -3.42
N TYR A 309 5.32 14.00 -2.82
CA TYR A 309 5.83 15.16 -3.55
C TYR A 309 7.24 14.86 -4.09
N GLY A 310 7.32 14.50 -5.38
CA GLY A 310 8.59 14.14 -6.03
C GLY A 310 9.25 12.85 -5.50
N SER A 311 8.54 12.09 -4.67
CA SER A 311 9.08 10.91 -3.96
C SER A 311 7.97 9.86 -3.73
N ASN A 312 8.32 8.73 -3.11
CA ASN A 312 7.39 7.72 -2.61
C ASN A 312 7.37 7.72 -1.07
N ASP A 313 7.27 8.91 -0.49
CA ASP A 313 7.40 9.17 0.94
C ASP A 313 6.12 8.91 1.75
N ARG A 314 5.00 8.58 1.11
CA ARG A 314 3.75 8.20 1.79
C ARG A 314 3.12 7.01 1.10
N ILE A 315 2.29 6.30 1.85
CA ILE A 315 1.50 5.19 1.36
C ILE A 315 0.05 5.61 1.25
N PHE A 316 -0.54 5.42 0.09
CA PHE A 316 -1.98 5.55 -0.15
C PHE A 316 -2.66 4.21 0.07
N PHE A 317 -3.85 4.23 0.65
CA PHE A 317 -4.62 3.04 1.04
C PHE A 317 -6.02 3.11 0.44
N ALA A 318 -6.45 2.04 -0.24
CA ALA A 318 -7.80 1.93 -0.81
C ALA A 318 -8.31 0.48 -0.84
N GLY A 319 -9.50 0.27 -1.42
CA GLY A 319 -10.12 -1.03 -1.55
C GLY A 319 -10.91 -1.47 -0.30
N ASN A 320 -11.25 -0.52 0.58
CA ASN A 320 -12.13 -0.81 1.72
C ASN A 320 -13.57 -1.06 1.22
N PRO A 321 -14.17 -2.23 1.48
CA PRO A 321 -15.52 -2.56 1.00
C PRO A 321 -16.61 -1.67 1.61
N ASP A 322 -16.40 -1.12 2.81
CA ASP A 322 -17.38 -0.25 3.48
C ASP A 322 -17.29 1.20 3.01
N ARG A 323 -16.20 1.56 2.31
CA ARG A 323 -15.84 2.92 1.89
C ARG A 323 -15.22 2.89 0.50
N ARG A 324 -16.00 2.37 -0.44
CA ARG A 324 -15.55 1.93 -1.78
C ARG A 324 -14.85 3.04 -2.58
N ASN A 325 -15.29 4.29 -2.45
CA ASN A 325 -14.74 5.44 -3.16
C ASN A 325 -13.73 6.26 -2.36
N THR A 326 -13.32 5.81 -1.17
CA THR A 326 -12.44 6.58 -0.29
C THR A 326 -11.05 5.98 -0.31
N ASP A 327 -10.04 6.84 -0.40
CA ASP A 327 -8.68 6.49 -0.07
C ASP A 327 -8.12 7.34 1.07
N TRP A 328 -7.09 6.82 1.71
CA TRP A 328 -6.35 7.46 2.78
C TRP A 328 -4.87 7.54 2.44
N PHE A 329 -4.11 8.34 3.19
CA PHE A 329 -2.66 8.35 3.06
C PHE A 329 -1.93 8.49 4.40
N SER A 330 -0.75 7.87 4.47
CA SER A 330 0.08 7.85 5.67
C SER A 330 0.75 9.20 5.97
N GLY A 331 1.31 9.31 7.16
CA GLY A 331 2.32 10.31 7.50
C GLY A 331 3.56 10.18 6.61
N LEU A 332 4.35 11.26 6.59
CA LEU A 332 5.62 11.32 5.87
C LEU A 332 6.56 10.24 6.40
N ASN A 333 6.96 9.32 5.52
CA ASN A 333 7.77 8.14 5.78
C ASN A 333 7.30 7.35 7.00
N ASP A 334 5.99 7.33 7.29
CA ASP A 334 5.47 6.61 8.46
C ASP A 334 4.14 5.92 8.15
N PRO A 335 4.17 4.65 7.71
CA PRO A 335 2.97 3.84 7.48
C PRO A 335 2.18 3.52 8.76
N SER A 336 2.75 3.74 9.94
CA SER A 336 2.07 3.53 11.23
C SER A 336 1.22 4.72 11.66
N TYR A 337 1.28 5.84 10.94
CA TYR A 337 0.47 7.03 11.15
C TYR A 337 -0.45 7.27 9.97
N VAL A 338 -1.76 7.13 10.15
CA VAL A 338 -2.76 7.57 9.17
C VAL A 338 -3.72 8.50 9.89
N ALA A 339 -3.57 9.80 9.67
CA ALA A 339 -4.43 10.79 10.29
C ALA A 339 -5.89 10.61 9.80
N ASP A 340 -6.84 10.82 10.70
CA ASP A 340 -8.27 10.70 10.42
C ASP A 340 -8.77 11.67 9.33
N LEU A 341 -8.10 12.80 9.15
CA LEU A 341 -8.35 13.78 8.08
C LEU A 341 -7.53 13.55 6.80
N ASN A 342 -6.60 12.58 6.77
CA ASN A 342 -5.82 12.24 5.58
C ASN A 342 -6.62 11.31 4.66
N TYR A 343 -7.70 11.80 4.07
CA TYR A 343 -8.51 11.03 3.13
C TYR A 343 -8.99 11.86 1.95
N SER A 344 -9.40 11.19 0.88
CA SER A 344 -10.11 11.80 -0.23
C SER A 344 -11.27 10.91 -0.66
N LYS A 345 -12.39 11.51 -1.06
CA LYS A 345 -13.45 10.81 -1.79
C LYS A 345 -13.18 10.96 -3.28
N VAL A 346 -13.06 9.84 -4.00
CA VAL A 346 -12.69 9.79 -5.42
C VAL A 346 -13.92 9.38 -6.23
N GLY A 347 -14.53 10.35 -6.91
CA GLY A 347 -15.77 10.15 -7.67
C GLY A 347 -16.96 9.69 -6.81
N GLY A 348 -17.99 9.15 -7.47
CA GLY A 348 -19.22 8.66 -6.82
C GLY A 348 -18.97 7.48 -5.86
N GLU A 349 -19.83 7.35 -4.85
CA GLU A 349 -19.80 6.28 -3.85
C GLU A 349 -20.22 4.90 -4.42
N GLU A 350 -20.90 4.90 -5.57
CA GLU A 350 -21.40 3.72 -6.28
C GLU A 350 -20.31 2.84 -6.90
N THR A 351 -19.09 3.35 -7.06
CA THR A 351 -17.96 2.62 -7.66
C THR A 351 -16.77 2.50 -6.73
N ALA A 352 -16.08 1.37 -6.81
CA ALA A 352 -14.87 1.15 -6.02
C ALA A 352 -13.62 1.78 -6.66
N ILE A 353 -12.65 2.18 -5.82
CA ILE A 353 -11.26 2.35 -6.27
C ILE A 353 -10.69 0.95 -6.51
N MET A 354 -10.19 0.69 -7.72
CA MET A 354 -9.74 -0.63 -8.14
C MET A 354 -8.23 -0.77 -8.14
N GLY A 355 -7.50 0.33 -8.30
CA GLY A 355 -6.05 0.29 -8.29
C GLY A 355 -5.44 1.66 -8.56
N TYR A 356 -4.11 1.68 -8.51
CA TYR A 356 -3.32 2.87 -8.78
C TYR A 356 -2.32 2.61 -9.90
N HIS A 357 -1.98 3.67 -10.64
CA HIS A 357 -0.86 3.69 -11.58
C HIS A 357 -0.04 4.96 -11.40
N ARG A 358 1.28 4.87 -11.56
CA ARG A 358 2.15 6.05 -11.59
C ARG A 358 2.20 6.61 -13.01
N LEU A 359 1.87 7.89 -13.18
CA LEU A 359 1.91 8.61 -14.45
C LEU A 359 2.74 9.88 -14.32
N GLY A 360 4.06 9.76 -14.54
CA GLY A 360 4.98 10.86 -14.29
C GLY A 360 4.88 11.36 -12.85
N GLU A 361 4.49 12.62 -12.66
CA GLU A 361 4.28 13.22 -11.33
C GLU A 361 2.94 12.83 -10.67
N PHE A 362 2.00 12.24 -11.41
CA PHE A 362 0.66 11.93 -10.92
C PHE A 362 0.52 10.48 -10.41
N LEU A 363 -0.38 10.30 -9.46
CA LEU A 363 -0.96 8.99 -9.14
C LEU A 363 -2.32 8.91 -9.83
N ALA A 364 -2.43 8.07 -10.85
CA ALA A 364 -3.72 7.73 -11.44
C ALA A 364 -4.48 6.80 -10.49
N VAL A 365 -5.68 7.22 -10.11
CA VAL A 365 -6.64 6.42 -9.36
C VAL A 365 -7.65 5.88 -10.35
N VAL A 366 -7.63 4.56 -10.57
CA VAL A 366 -8.54 3.89 -11.50
C VAL A 366 -9.70 3.30 -10.71
N LYS A 367 -10.91 3.64 -11.12
CA LYS A 367 -12.17 3.23 -10.53
C LYS A 367 -12.76 2.06 -11.30
N GLU A 368 -13.72 1.41 -10.65
CA GLU A 368 -14.55 0.39 -11.24
C GLU A 368 -15.24 0.95 -12.49
N GLU A 369 -15.36 0.11 -13.51
CA GLU A 369 -16.06 0.49 -14.73
C GLU A 369 -17.51 0.85 -14.43
N ASN A 370 -17.87 2.07 -14.81
CA ASN A 370 -19.25 2.49 -14.95
C ASN A 370 -19.41 3.27 -16.26
N GLN A 371 -20.65 3.35 -16.74
CA GLN A 371 -20.94 3.98 -18.03
C GLN A 371 -21.21 5.49 -17.93
N GLN A 372 -21.19 6.06 -16.71
CA GLN A 372 -21.70 7.40 -16.44
C GLN A 372 -20.67 8.33 -15.81
N ASP A 373 -19.80 7.84 -14.92
CA ASP A 373 -18.84 8.69 -14.22
C ASP A 373 -17.46 8.65 -14.87
N SER A 374 -16.61 9.59 -14.44
CA SER A 374 -15.18 9.45 -14.65
C SER A 374 -14.66 8.20 -13.93
N THR A 375 -13.88 7.41 -14.66
CA THR A 375 -13.31 6.15 -14.18
C THR A 375 -11.83 6.31 -13.84
N ILE A 376 -11.19 7.41 -14.24
CA ILE A 376 -9.79 7.69 -13.91
C ILE A 376 -9.68 9.10 -13.34
N PHE A 377 -9.00 9.21 -12.20
CA PHE A 377 -8.71 10.48 -11.54
C PHE A 377 -7.20 10.63 -11.39
N LEU A 378 -6.69 11.86 -11.56
CA LEU A 378 -5.26 12.14 -11.45
C LEU A 378 -5.01 12.91 -10.16
N ARG A 379 -4.22 12.32 -9.28
CA ARG A 379 -3.77 12.96 -8.06
C ARG A 379 -2.39 13.57 -8.31
N SER A 380 -2.23 14.85 -8.03
CA SER A 380 -0.90 15.47 -7.93
C SER A 380 -0.49 15.61 -6.47
N ALA A 381 0.76 16.00 -6.26
CA ALA A 381 1.28 16.35 -4.95
C ALA A 381 1.76 17.80 -4.99
N GLN A 382 1.44 18.58 -3.97
CA GLN A 382 1.94 19.94 -3.81
C GLN A 382 2.34 20.15 -2.34
N VAL A 383 3.27 21.07 -2.10
CA VAL A 383 3.61 21.47 -0.73
C VAL A 383 2.41 22.17 -0.10
N ALA A 384 2.06 21.80 1.12
CA ALA A 384 0.96 22.44 1.84
C ALA A 384 1.33 23.89 2.20
N SER A 385 0.41 24.84 1.99
CA SER A 385 0.60 26.21 2.46
C SER A 385 0.53 26.28 3.98
N SER A 386 1.31 27.19 4.58
CA SER A 386 1.27 27.46 6.02
C SER A 386 -0.16 27.82 6.46
N GLY A 387 -0.63 27.24 7.57
CA GLY A 387 -1.98 27.46 8.11
C GLY A 387 -3.13 26.66 7.47
N SER A 388 -2.86 25.79 6.49
CA SER A 388 -3.88 24.86 5.96
C SER A 388 -4.14 23.68 6.90
N ALA A 389 -5.34 23.07 6.84
CA ALA A 389 -5.63 21.82 7.57
C ALA A 389 -4.67 20.67 7.23
N SER A 390 -4.05 20.74 6.05
CA SER A 390 -3.02 19.84 5.52
C SER A 390 -1.58 20.20 5.92
N ALA A 391 -1.35 21.32 6.62
CA ALA A 391 -0.01 21.73 7.04
C ALA A 391 0.65 20.67 7.94
N ALA A 392 -0.13 20.00 8.81
CA ALA A 392 0.34 18.89 9.62
C ALA A 392 0.80 17.68 8.79
N ALA A 393 0.28 17.51 7.58
CA ALA A 393 0.70 16.47 6.64
C ALA A 393 1.92 16.90 5.80
N GLY A 394 2.22 18.19 5.68
CA GLY A 394 3.34 18.76 4.90
C GLY A 394 3.15 18.75 3.38
N ALA A 395 2.07 18.13 2.89
CA ALA A 395 1.71 18.07 1.47
C ALA A 395 0.19 18.03 1.31
N VAL A 396 -0.29 18.57 0.18
CA VAL A 396 -1.67 18.41 -0.31
C VAL A 396 -1.68 17.55 -1.55
N PHE A 397 -2.75 16.79 -1.71
CA PHE A 397 -2.89 15.81 -2.79
C PHE A 397 -4.17 16.05 -3.60
N PRO A 398 -4.27 17.16 -4.35
CA PRO A 398 -5.48 17.50 -5.07
C PRO A 398 -5.76 16.47 -6.17
N LEU A 399 -7.06 16.25 -6.42
CA LEU A 399 -7.56 15.34 -7.44
C LEU A 399 -8.11 16.15 -8.61
N LEU A 400 -7.66 15.81 -9.81
CA LEU A 400 -8.26 16.22 -11.05
C LEU A 400 -9.12 15.08 -11.58
N GLN A 401 -10.38 15.40 -11.85
CA GLN A 401 -11.27 14.46 -12.53
C GLN A 401 -10.74 14.22 -13.94
N GLY A 402 -10.47 12.96 -14.26
CA GLY A 402 -10.01 12.56 -15.58
C GLY A 402 -11.14 11.97 -16.41
N ILE A 403 -10.77 10.94 -17.17
CA ILE A 403 -11.52 10.41 -18.31
C ILE A 403 -12.69 9.56 -17.83
N ALA A 404 -13.81 9.68 -18.55
CA ALA A 404 -14.98 8.80 -18.43
C ALA A 404 -14.96 7.69 -19.50
N GLY A 405 -15.59 6.57 -19.18
CA GLY A 405 -16.01 5.57 -20.17
C GLY A 405 -15.28 4.22 -20.14
N VAL A 406 -14.13 4.08 -19.48
CA VAL A 406 -13.45 2.78 -19.33
C VAL A 406 -12.81 2.69 -17.94
N GLY A 407 -13.32 1.79 -17.10
CA GLY A 407 -12.78 1.51 -15.76
C GLY A 407 -12.26 0.09 -15.64
N ALA A 408 -11.76 -0.26 -14.46
CA ALA A 408 -11.20 -1.58 -14.23
C ALA A 408 -12.29 -2.59 -13.82
N VAL A 409 -12.15 -3.83 -14.28
CA VAL A 409 -13.01 -4.96 -13.86
C VAL A 409 -12.39 -5.79 -12.74
N SER A 410 -11.05 -5.80 -12.63
CA SER A 410 -10.31 -6.53 -11.59
C SER A 410 -9.33 -5.61 -10.87
N PRO A 411 -9.31 -5.60 -9.51
CA PRO A 411 -8.31 -4.86 -8.75
C PRO A 411 -6.93 -5.53 -8.77
N TYR A 412 -6.82 -6.74 -9.35
CA TYR A 412 -5.59 -7.54 -9.38
C TYR A 412 -4.93 -7.56 -10.77
N ALA A 413 -5.57 -6.93 -11.76
CA ALA A 413 -5.10 -6.89 -13.14
C ALA A 413 -4.54 -5.51 -13.49
N PHE A 414 -3.65 -5.00 -12.64
CA PHE A 414 -2.86 -3.80 -12.84
C PHE A 414 -1.39 -4.18 -13.00
N ALA A 415 -0.76 -3.78 -14.11
CA ALA A 415 0.66 -3.98 -14.35
C ALA A 415 1.20 -2.87 -15.24
N THR A 416 2.49 -2.58 -15.15
CA THR A 416 3.16 -1.64 -16.06
C THR A 416 4.06 -2.45 -16.99
N LEU A 417 3.79 -2.41 -18.28
CA LEU A 417 4.61 -3.06 -19.30
C LEU A 417 5.55 -2.01 -19.91
N LYS A 418 6.85 -2.10 -19.62
CA LYS A 418 7.84 -1.03 -19.89
C LYS A 418 7.40 0.29 -19.27
N ASP A 419 7.01 1.26 -20.09
CA ASP A 419 6.54 2.57 -19.66
C ASP A 419 5.01 2.71 -19.77
N GLU A 420 4.30 1.63 -20.07
CA GLU A 420 2.84 1.65 -20.27
C GLU A 420 2.10 1.04 -19.08
N PRO A 421 1.40 1.87 -18.28
CA PRO A 421 0.53 1.39 -17.23
C PRO A 421 -0.75 0.81 -17.82
N LEU A 422 -0.96 -0.48 -17.58
CA LEU A 422 -2.05 -1.29 -18.11
C LEU A 422 -3.03 -1.70 -17.01
N PHE A 423 -4.31 -1.77 -17.36
CA PHE A 423 -5.33 -2.38 -16.52
C PHE A 423 -6.35 -3.14 -17.36
N LEU A 424 -7.00 -4.14 -16.75
CA LEU A 424 -8.08 -4.89 -17.39
C LEU A 424 -9.43 -4.19 -17.19
N SER A 425 -10.11 -3.91 -18.30
CA SER A 425 -11.49 -3.45 -18.42
C SER A 425 -12.40 -4.60 -18.90
N ARG A 426 -13.73 -4.43 -18.85
CA ARG A 426 -14.70 -5.37 -19.45
C ARG A 426 -14.51 -5.57 -20.94
N THR A 427 -13.98 -4.57 -21.65
CA THR A 427 -13.82 -4.61 -23.11
C THR A 427 -12.41 -4.96 -23.59
N GLY A 428 -11.46 -5.19 -22.67
CA GLY A 428 -10.08 -5.52 -23.00
C GLY A 428 -9.05 -4.91 -22.03
N ILE A 429 -7.78 -4.98 -22.39
CA ILE A 429 -6.65 -4.38 -21.69
C ILE A 429 -6.41 -2.97 -22.25
N TYR A 430 -6.38 -1.98 -21.35
CA TYR A 430 -6.18 -0.58 -21.70
C TYR A 430 -4.89 -0.04 -21.09
N ALA A 431 -4.18 0.75 -21.88
CA ALA A 431 -3.05 1.55 -21.45
C ALA A 431 -3.46 3.00 -21.18
N ILE A 432 -2.85 3.61 -20.16
CA ILE A 432 -2.92 5.05 -19.93
C ILE A 432 -1.70 5.71 -20.59
N THR A 433 -1.85 6.25 -21.80
CA THR A 433 -0.74 6.54 -22.73
C THR A 433 -0.33 8.01 -22.86
N SER A 434 -1.10 8.96 -22.32
CA SER A 434 -0.76 10.39 -22.45
C SER A 434 -0.18 10.93 -21.14
N ASN A 435 0.95 11.63 -21.27
CA ASN A 435 1.53 12.50 -20.24
C ASN A 435 0.97 13.94 -20.33
N VAL A 436 0.24 14.28 -21.40
CA VAL A 436 -0.42 15.58 -21.59
C VAL A 436 -1.87 15.47 -21.14
N ILE A 437 -2.18 16.15 -20.03
CA ILE A 437 -3.34 15.90 -19.15
C ILE A 437 -4.60 16.64 -19.58
N THR A 438 -4.50 17.54 -20.56
CA THR A 438 -5.65 18.30 -21.09
C THR A 438 -6.34 17.64 -22.28
N ALA A 439 -5.80 16.55 -22.82
CA ALA A 439 -6.40 15.86 -23.96
C ALA A 439 -7.33 14.73 -23.49
N GLU A 440 -8.60 14.77 -23.90
CA GLU A 440 -9.66 13.77 -23.67
C GLU A 440 -9.34 12.33 -24.16
N ARG A 441 -8.09 12.03 -24.57
CA ARG A 441 -7.71 10.78 -25.25
C ARG A 441 -6.47 10.09 -24.65
N THR A 442 -6.46 9.86 -23.34
CA THR A 442 -5.35 9.17 -22.62
C THR A 442 -5.49 7.64 -22.59
N LEU A 443 -6.63 7.07 -22.99
CA LEU A 443 -6.82 5.61 -22.99
C LEU A 443 -6.66 4.99 -24.39
N ARG A 444 -5.95 3.87 -24.44
CA ARG A 444 -5.74 3.08 -25.67
C ARG A 444 -5.89 1.59 -25.37
N GLY A 445 -6.72 0.90 -26.16
CA GLY A 445 -6.79 -0.56 -26.12
C GLY A 445 -5.47 -1.17 -26.62
N ARG A 446 -4.98 -2.17 -25.90
CA ARG A 446 -3.73 -2.90 -26.23
C ARG A 446 -3.96 -4.35 -26.64
N SER A 447 -5.13 -4.89 -26.37
CA SER A 447 -5.46 -6.30 -26.54
C SER A 447 -6.42 -6.59 -27.70
N TYR A 448 -6.57 -5.68 -28.67
CA TYR A 448 -7.54 -5.78 -29.77
C TYR A 448 -7.60 -7.18 -30.41
N PHE A 449 -6.45 -7.79 -30.69
CA PHE A 449 -6.37 -9.11 -31.33
C PHE A 449 -6.83 -10.28 -30.45
N ILE A 450 -6.98 -10.10 -29.14
CA ILE A 450 -7.38 -11.17 -28.21
C ILE A 450 -8.70 -10.87 -27.48
N ASP A 451 -9.24 -9.66 -27.59
CA ASP A 451 -10.44 -9.22 -26.85
C ASP A 451 -11.64 -10.13 -27.08
N ALA A 452 -11.82 -10.66 -28.29
CA ALA A 452 -12.93 -11.54 -28.63
C ALA A 452 -12.95 -12.87 -27.85
N GLN A 453 -11.81 -13.30 -27.30
CA GLN A 453 -11.71 -14.45 -26.39
C GLN A 453 -11.56 -13.97 -24.93
N LEU A 454 -10.65 -13.02 -24.68
CA LEU A 454 -10.37 -12.49 -23.35
C LEU A 454 -11.64 -12.02 -22.62
N THR A 455 -12.51 -11.26 -23.30
CA THR A 455 -13.72 -10.70 -22.70
C THR A 455 -14.81 -11.75 -22.40
N LYS A 456 -14.67 -12.97 -22.92
CA LYS A 456 -15.58 -14.10 -22.68
C LYS A 456 -15.09 -15.02 -21.56
N GLU A 457 -13.86 -14.85 -21.09
CA GLU A 457 -13.33 -15.64 -19.98
C GLU A 457 -14.21 -15.43 -18.73
N PRO A 458 -14.58 -16.50 -18.01
CA PRO A 458 -15.34 -16.36 -16.79
C PRO A 458 -14.50 -15.67 -15.70
N ASP A 459 -15.19 -15.01 -14.77
CA ASP A 459 -14.57 -14.49 -13.54
C ASP A 459 -13.45 -13.44 -13.74
N LEU A 460 -13.59 -12.58 -14.75
CA LEU A 460 -12.64 -11.48 -15.02
C LEU A 460 -12.31 -10.61 -13.80
N LYS A 461 -13.24 -10.46 -12.86
CA LYS A 461 -13.04 -9.74 -11.60
C LYS A 461 -11.90 -10.27 -10.73
N ASN A 462 -11.54 -11.54 -10.90
CA ASN A 462 -10.46 -12.21 -10.19
C ASN A 462 -9.19 -12.40 -11.03
N ALA A 463 -9.21 -11.97 -12.30
CA ALA A 463 -8.06 -12.01 -13.19
C ALA A 463 -6.87 -11.27 -12.58
N CYS A 464 -5.67 -11.83 -12.74
CA CYS A 464 -4.42 -11.23 -12.30
C CYS A 464 -3.58 -10.84 -13.51
N SER A 465 -2.76 -9.81 -13.35
CA SER A 465 -1.68 -9.50 -14.29
C SER A 465 -0.33 -9.72 -13.63
N VAL A 466 0.64 -10.13 -14.44
CA VAL A 466 2.06 -10.14 -14.08
C VAL A 466 2.83 -9.66 -15.29
N GLU A 467 3.81 -8.80 -15.06
CA GLU A 467 4.76 -8.38 -16.09
C GLU A 467 6.00 -9.30 -16.02
N TRP A 468 6.53 -9.66 -17.18
CA TRP A 468 7.74 -10.45 -17.30
C TRP A 468 8.67 -9.85 -18.36
N ASN A 469 9.85 -9.43 -17.90
CA ASN A 469 10.96 -8.94 -18.71
C ASN A 469 10.69 -7.68 -19.55
N GLY A 470 9.84 -6.78 -19.03
CA GLY A 470 9.55 -5.45 -19.58
C GLY A 470 9.15 -5.49 -21.03
#